data_AF-A0A3C1K9I8-F1
#
_entry.id   AF-A0A3C1K9I8-F1
#
_cell.length_a   1.000
_cell.length_b   1.000
_cell.length_c   1.000
_cell.angle_alpha   90.00
_cell.angle_beta   90.00
_cell.angle_gamma   90.00
#
_symmetry.space_group_name_H-M   'P 1'
#
loop_
_entity.id
_entity.type
_entity.pdbx_description
1 polymer ?
#
loop_
_entity_poly.entity_id
_entity_poly.type
_entity_poly.pdbx_seq_one_letter_code
_entity_poly.pdbx_strand_id
1 'polypeptide(L)'
;MLTSVGRGLVSPAPVIHANGVAVRHIDADTPVPAGASLSAHPGEVVLLLGPSGSGKSTFALTLNGLIPHHLDAEVTGDVVIGDAAASASTVAELSSRVALVFQDPDAQIVTARVRDEVAFGPENLRVPLAEIATRVEAALRRLDLWERRDDDPDILSGGGRQRLAIAAALALGTPAIVLDEPTANL
;
A
#
# COMPACT_ATOMS: atom_id res chain seq x y z
N MET A 1 -2.07 21.61 3.04
CA MET A 1 -0.96 22.30 3.73
C MET A 1 -0.11 21.22 4.37
N LEU A 2 1.03 20.88 3.77
CA LEU A 2 1.95 19.84 4.25
C LEU A 2 3.12 20.55 4.93
N THR A 3 3.35 20.30 6.21
CA THR A 3 4.49 20.90 6.94
C THR A 3 5.41 19.78 7.42
N SER A 4 6.59 19.68 6.80
CA SER A 4 7.72 18.87 7.27
C SER A 4 8.57 19.71 8.24
N VAL A 5 8.92 19.15 9.40
CA VAL A 5 9.81 19.79 10.38
C VAL A 5 11.17 19.11 10.29
N GLY A 6 12.12 19.76 9.60
CA GLY A 6 13.46 19.22 9.37
C GLY A 6 14.50 19.58 10.43
N ARG A 7 15.48 18.68 10.64
CA ARG A 7 16.84 19.03 11.04
C ARG A 7 17.80 18.52 9.97
N GLY A 8 18.74 19.38 9.58
CA GLY A 8 19.69 19.15 8.48
C GLY A 8 20.59 17.94 8.70
N LEU A 9 20.34 16.91 7.90
CA LEU A 9 21.25 15.86 7.44
C LEU A 9 20.89 15.66 5.97
N VAL A 10 21.81 15.17 5.13
CA VAL A 10 21.47 14.82 3.74
C VAL A 10 20.30 13.83 3.81
N SER A 11 19.09 14.28 3.43
CA SER A 11 17.92 13.43 3.52
C SER A 11 18.16 12.19 2.65
N PRO A 12 17.97 10.97 3.17
CA PRO A 12 18.07 9.77 2.36
C PRO A 12 17.13 9.89 1.15
N ALA A 13 17.47 9.26 0.02
CA ALA A 13 16.62 9.29 -1.16
C ALA A 13 15.19 8.86 -0.81
N PRO A 14 14.16 9.52 -1.39
CA PRO A 14 12.77 9.18 -1.09
C PRO A 14 12.47 7.73 -1.50
N VAL A 15 11.65 7.05 -0.69
CA VAL A 15 11.13 5.71 -1.04
C VAL A 15 9.98 5.80 -2.02
N ILE A 16 9.23 6.91 -2.01
CA ILE A 16 8.20 7.23 -2.99
C ILE A 16 8.34 8.71 -3.33
N HIS A 17 8.41 9.01 -4.62
CA HIS A 17 8.45 10.37 -5.15
C HIS A 17 7.41 10.52 -6.26
N ALA A 18 6.49 11.47 -6.08
CA ALA A 18 5.47 11.83 -7.03
C ALA A 18 5.58 13.32 -7.37
N ASN A 19 5.57 13.66 -8.67
CA ASN A 19 5.72 15.03 -9.14
C ASN A 19 4.62 15.39 -10.14
N GLY A 20 3.74 16.32 -9.76
CA GLY A 20 2.71 16.87 -10.64
C GLY A 20 1.73 15.82 -11.15
N VAL A 21 1.43 14.79 -10.35
CA VAL A 21 0.61 13.66 -10.75
C VAL A 21 -0.83 14.10 -10.94
N ALA A 22 -1.33 13.97 -12.16
CA ALA A 22 -2.74 14.18 -12.47
C ALA A 22 -3.33 12.91 -13.08
N VAL A 23 -4.50 12.50 -12.58
CA VAL A 23 -5.14 11.22 -12.96
C VAL A 23 -6.55 11.47 -13.46
N ARG A 24 -6.85 11.06 -14.68
CA ARG A 24 -8.18 11.12 -15.28
C ARG A 24 -8.68 9.71 -15.59
N HIS A 25 -9.69 9.28 -14.83
CA HIS A 25 -10.41 8.03 -15.11
C HIS A 25 -11.20 8.12 -16.43
N ILE A 26 -11.49 6.98 -17.06
CA ILE A 26 -12.13 6.91 -18.40
C ILE A 26 -13.38 7.78 -18.53
N ASP A 27 -14.23 7.78 -17.50
CA ASP A 27 -15.52 8.49 -17.52
C ASP A 27 -15.47 9.89 -16.87
N ALA A 28 -14.27 10.41 -16.57
CA ALA A 28 -14.10 11.69 -15.91
C ALA A 28 -13.75 12.81 -16.91
N ASP A 29 -14.44 13.94 -16.82
CA ASP A 29 -14.14 15.12 -17.65
C ASP A 29 -12.80 15.78 -17.29
N THR A 30 -12.43 15.70 -16.00
CA THR A 30 -11.25 16.40 -15.46
C THR A 30 -10.40 15.47 -14.59
N PRO A 31 -9.07 15.67 -14.54
CA PRO A 31 -8.21 14.87 -13.70
C PRO A 31 -8.40 15.20 -12.23
N VAL A 32 -8.50 14.17 -11.38
CA VAL A 32 -8.60 14.28 -9.93
C VAL A 32 -7.77 13.17 -9.26
N PRO A 33 -6.60 13.49 -8.67
CA PRO A 33 -6.04 14.84 -8.48
C PRO A 33 -5.58 15.48 -9.81
N ALA A 34 -5.39 16.80 -9.80
CA ALA A 34 -4.98 17.61 -10.95
C ALA A 34 -3.54 18.16 -10.82
N GLY A 35 -2.57 17.32 -10.39
CA GLY A 35 -1.17 17.73 -10.22
C GLY A 35 -0.67 17.65 -8.78
N ALA A 36 -0.87 16.51 -8.12
CA ALA A 36 -0.40 16.25 -6.76
C ALA A 36 1.10 15.88 -6.75
N SER A 37 1.84 16.42 -5.80
CA SER A 37 3.25 16.05 -5.56
C SER A 37 3.45 15.59 -4.13
N LEU A 38 4.33 14.60 -3.96
CA LEU A 38 4.70 14.04 -2.66
C LEU A 38 6.14 13.51 -2.73
N SER A 39 6.88 13.65 -1.64
CA SER A 39 8.11 12.89 -1.41
C SER A 39 8.03 12.28 -0.02
N ALA A 40 8.10 10.96 0.07
CA ALA A 40 8.12 10.22 1.31
C ALA A 40 9.50 9.60 1.52
N HIS A 41 10.12 9.89 2.64
CA HIS A 41 11.45 9.39 3.00
C HIS A 41 11.38 8.20 3.96
N PRO A 42 12.44 7.36 4.01
CA PRO A 42 12.53 6.28 4.99
C PRO A 42 12.22 6.74 6.42
N GLY A 43 11.30 6.04 7.09
CA GLY A 43 10.91 6.32 8.46
C GLY A 43 9.88 7.44 8.63
N GLU A 44 9.45 8.10 7.55
CA GLU A 44 8.37 9.07 7.61
C GLU A 44 6.99 8.42 7.65
N VAL A 45 6.07 9.06 8.38
CA VAL A 45 4.64 8.80 8.29
C VAL A 45 4.00 10.02 7.63
N VAL A 46 3.47 9.82 6.44
CA VAL A 46 2.81 10.87 5.66
C VAL A 46 1.30 10.68 5.73
N LEU A 47 0.58 11.74 6.10
CA LEU A 47 -0.87 11.76 6.10
C LEU A 47 -1.40 12.60 4.93
N LEU A 48 -2.15 11.96 4.03
CA LEU A 48 -2.84 12.64 2.93
C LEU A 48 -4.25 13.07 3.39
N LEU A 49 -4.47 14.38 3.51
CA LEU A 49 -5.75 14.95 3.93
C LEU A 49 -6.40 15.75 2.80
N GLY A 50 -7.72 15.66 2.73
CA GLY A 50 -8.54 16.35 1.73
C GLY A 50 -9.99 15.88 1.78
N PRO A 51 -10.94 16.68 1.27
CA PRO A 51 -12.35 16.32 1.25
C PRO A 51 -12.59 15.03 0.44
N SER A 52 -13.75 14.40 0.66
CA SER A 52 -14.18 13.27 -0.17
C SER A 52 -14.22 13.71 -1.64
N GLY A 53 -13.75 12.83 -2.53
CA GLY A 53 -13.65 13.13 -3.96
C GLY A 53 -12.45 13.98 -4.37
N SER A 54 -11.54 14.38 -3.46
CA SER A 54 -10.33 15.13 -3.84
C SER A 54 -9.24 14.29 -4.53
N GLY A 55 -9.50 13.01 -4.80
CA GLY A 55 -8.54 12.11 -5.46
C GLY A 55 -7.50 11.46 -4.55
N LYS A 56 -7.71 11.41 -3.23
CA LYS A 56 -6.75 10.79 -2.28
C LYS A 56 -6.50 9.32 -2.60
N SER A 57 -7.55 8.53 -2.70
CA SER A 57 -7.48 7.10 -3.05
C SER A 57 -6.90 6.90 -4.45
N THR A 58 -7.35 7.70 -5.43
CA THR A 58 -6.74 7.72 -6.78
C THR A 58 -5.24 7.96 -6.73
N PHE A 59 -4.79 8.95 -5.95
CA PHE A 59 -3.37 9.25 -5.79
C PHE A 59 -2.64 8.09 -5.10
N ALA A 60 -3.18 7.56 -3.99
CA ALA A 60 -2.62 6.42 -3.26
C ALA A 60 -2.43 5.18 -4.16
N LEU A 61 -3.41 4.86 -5.01
CA LEU A 61 -3.33 3.78 -6.00
C LEU A 61 -2.30 4.05 -7.11
N THR A 62 -2.01 5.32 -7.40
CA THR A 62 -0.92 5.66 -8.32
C THR A 62 0.45 5.47 -7.65
N LEU A 63 0.55 5.70 -6.33
CA LEU A 63 1.79 5.54 -5.55
C LEU A 63 2.25 4.08 -5.39
N ASN A 64 1.42 3.09 -5.76
CA ASN A 64 1.83 1.68 -5.80
C ASN A 64 1.82 1.05 -7.21
N GLY A 65 1.46 1.85 -8.23
CA GLY A 65 1.37 1.41 -9.62
C GLY A 65 0.09 0.68 -10.01
N LEU A 66 -0.92 0.54 -9.14
CA LEU A 66 -2.22 -0.02 -9.57
C LEU A 66 -2.87 0.85 -10.64
N ILE A 67 -2.74 2.17 -10.54
CA ILE A 67 -3.02 3.10 -11.63
C ILE A 67 -1.68 3.46 -12.31
N PRO A 68 -1.53 3.30 -13.64
CA PRO A 68 -2.54 2.88 -14.62
C PRO A 68 -2.54 1.37 -14.96
N HIS A 69 -1.75 0.52 -14.29
CA HIS A 69 -1.50 -0.84 -14.79
C HIS A 69 -2.67 -1.83 -14.64
N HIS A 70 -3.50 -1.66 -13.62
CA HIS A 70 -4.66 -2.52 -13.34
C HIS A 70 -5.99 -1.77 -13.38
N LEU A 71 -5.95 -0.45 -13.20
CA LEU A 71 -7.09 0.44 -13.31
C LEU A 71 -6.81 1.44 -14.42
N ASP A 72 -7.57 1.33 -15.51
CA ASP A 72 -7.40 2.19 -16.68
C ASP A 72 -7.70 3.66 -16.32
N ALA A 73 -6.66 4.49 -16.40
CA ALA A 73 -6.76 5.93 -16.26
C ALA A 73 -5.63 6.59 -17.04
N GLU A 74 -5.87 7.80 -17.53
CA GLU A 74 -4.80 8.65 -18.04
C GLU A 74 -4.04 9.26 -16.87
N VAL A 75 -2.72 9.06 -16.85
CA VAL A 75 -1.84 9.60 -15.83
C VAL A 75 -0.82 10.53 -16.48
N THR A 76 -0.67 11.72 -15.92
CA THR A 76 0.40 12.66 -16.24
C THR A 76 1.21 12.96 -14.99
N GLY A 77 2.42 13.52 -15.16
CA GLY A 77 3.40 13.64 -14.09
C GLY A 77 4.18 12.34 -13.88
N ASP A 78 5.01 12.32 -12.85
CA ASP A 78 5.97 11.23 -12.62
C ASP A 78 5.76 10.60 -11.25
N VAL A 79 5.80 9.27 -11.19
CA VAL A 79 5.88 8.49 -9.95
C VAL A 79 7.08 7.56 -9.99
N VAL A 80 7.92 7.67 -8.97
CA VAL A 80 9.12 6.85 -8.77
C VAL A 80 9.02 6.18 -7.40
N ILE A 81 9.22 4.87 -7.38
CA ILE A 81 9.15 4.03 -6.16
C ILE A 81 10.53 3.39 -5.97
N GLY A 82 11.29 3.90 -5.00
CA GLY A 82 12.72 3.64 -4.87
C GLY A 82 13.48 4.20 -6.08
N ASP A 83 14.04 3.32 -6.89
CA ASP A 83 14.75 3.63 -8.14
C ASP A 83 13.95 3.28 -9.40
N ALA A 84 12.69 2.82 -9.24
CA ALA A 84 11.85 2.35 -10.34
C ALA A 84 10.80 3.40 -10.73
N ALA A 85 10.76 3.78 -12.00
CA ALA A 85 9.67 4.59 -12.55
C ALA A 85 8.41 3.73 -12.65
N ALA A 86 7.31 4.15 -12.01
CA ALA A 86 6.09 3.34 -11.90
C ALA A 86 5.50 3.02 -13.28
N SER A 87 5.50 3.97 -14.21
CA SER A 87 4.97 3.80 -15.57
C SER A 87 5.79 2.82 -16.44
N ALA A 88 7.07 2.60 -16.12
CA ALA A 88 7.97 1.72 -16.85
C ALA A 88 8.20 0.37 -16.14
N SER A 89 7.57 0.15 -14.99
CA SER A 89 7.71 -1.06 -14.18
C SER A 89 6.46 -1.90 -14.24
N THR A 90 6.59 -3.20 -14.05
CA THR A 90 5.46 -4.11 -13.85
C THR A 90 4.92 -4.01 -12.43
N VAL A 91 3.66 -4.39 -12.23
CA VAL A 91 3.06 -4.47 -10.88
C VAL A 91 3.80 -5.47 -10.00
N ALA A 92 4.33 -6.55 -10.57
CA ALA A 92 5.14 -7.53 -9.85
C ALA A 92 6.47 -6.93 -9.33
N GLU A 93 7.11 -6.04 -10.09
CA GLU A 93 8.31 -5.34 -9.63
C GLU A 93 7.97 -4.32 -8.54
N LEU A 94 6.88 -3.58 -8.71
CA LEU A 94 6.46 -2.55 -7.76
C LEU A 94 5.96 -3.15 -6.43
N SER A 95 5.32 -4.32 -6.44
CA SER A 95 4.83 -5.00 -5.24
C SER A 95 5.94 -5.43 -4.28
N SER A 96 7.18 -5.57 -4.78
CA SER A 96 8.37 -5.79 -3.94
C SER A 96 8.89 -4.51 -3.25
N ARG A 97 8.36 -3.34 -3.62
CA ARG A 97 8.84 -2.02 -3.20
C ARG A 97 7.82 -1.26 -2.36
N VAL A 98 6.54 -1.47 -2.61
CA VAL A 98 5.45 -0.82 -1.89
C VAL A 98 4.27 -1.77 -1.71
N ALA A 99 3.87 -1.99 -0.47
CA ALA A 99 2.64 -2.70 -0.13
C ALA A 99 1.47 -1.72 -0.08
N LEU A 100 0.26 -2.23 -0.30
CA LEU A 100 -0.98 -1.47 -0.17
C LEU A 100 -1.98 -2.21 0.72
N VAL A 101 -2.65 -1.44 1.57
CA VAL A 101 -3.83 -1.87 2.32
C VAL A 101 -5.01 -1.05 1.81
N PHE A 102 -6.03 -1.73 1.30
CA PHE A 102 -7.26 -1.11 0.80
C PHE A 102 -8.12 -0.54 1.93
N GLN A 103 -9.04 0.34 1.55
CA GLN A 103 -10.08 0.87 2.43
C GLN A 103 -11.01 -0.22 2.95
N ASP A 104 -11.38 -1.16 2.08
CA ASP A 104 -12.19 -2.31 2.43
C ASP A 104 -11.30 -3.56 2.57
N PRO A 105 -11.03 -4.03 3.81
CA PRO A 105 -10.25 -5.24 4.00
C PRO A 105 -10.97 -6.49 3.47
N ASP A 106 -12.31 -6.49 3.40
CA ASP A 106 -13.09 -7.64 2.94
C ASP A 106 -12.90 -7.85 1.42
N ALA A 107 -12.64 -6.77 0.68
CA ALA A 107 -12.27 -6.82 -0.73
C ALA A 107 -10.82 -7.30 -0.98
N GLN A 108 -9.97 -7.31 0.06
CA GLN A 108 -8.56 -7.67 -0.05
C GLN A 108 -8.25 -9.09 0.46
N ILE A 109 -9.05 -9.63 1.39
CA ILE A 109 -8.87 -10.97 1.94
C ILE A 109 -9.42 -12.01 0.96
N VAL A 110 -8.60 -12.99 0.58
CA VAL A 110 -8.94 -13.95 -0.50
C VAL A 110 -8.69 -15.42 -0.13
N THR A 111 -8.18 -15.68 1.07
CA THR A 111 -7.83 -17.04 1.52
C THR A 111 -8.78 -17.55 2.61
N ALA A 112 -8.71 -18.86 2.87
CA ALA A 112 -9.57 -19.54 3.85
C ALA A 112 -8.94 -19.65 5.25
N ARG A 113 -7.71 -19.16 5.46
CA ARG A 113 -7.05 -19.15 6.77
C ARG A 113 -6.25 -17.88 6.96
N VAL A 114 -6.30 -17.33 8.17
CA VAL A 114 -5.53 -16.14 8.58
C VAL A 114 -4.04 -16.22 8.21
N ARG A 115 -3.37 -17.34 8.45
CA ARG A 115 -1.94 -17.48 8.11
C ARG A 115 -1.68 -17.55 6.60
N ASP A 116 -2.62 -18.13 5.84
CA ASP A 116 -2.49 -18.31 4.41
C ASP A 116 -2.62 -16.93 3.73
N GLU A 117 -3.49 -16.07 4.27
CA GLU A 117 -3.62 -14.67 3.84
C GLU A 117 -2.30 -13.90 3.98
N VAL A 118 -1.62 -14.05 5.11
CA VAL A 118 -0.34 -13.37 5.37
C VAL A 118 0.80 -13.97 4.53
N ALA A 119 0.72 -15.26 4.19
CA ALA A 119 1.70 -15.94 3.35
C ALA A 119 1.55 -15.61 1.86
N PHE A 120 0.33 -15.25 1.42
CA PHE A 120 -0.03 -15.09 0.00
C PHE A 120 0.91 -14.16 -0.77
N GLY A 121 1.19 -12.98 -0.22
CA GLY A 121 2.11 -12.01 -0.84
C GLY A 121 3.55 -12.55 -1.00
N PRO A 122 4.20 -12.96 0.10
CA PRO A 122 5.54 -13.58 0.04
C PRO A 122 5.64 -14.79 -0.89
N GLU A 123 4.62 -15.64 -0.97
CA GLU A 123 4.56 -16.77 -1.90
C GLU A 123 4.59 -16.31 -3.36
N ASN A 124 3.80 -15.29 -3.71
CA ASN A 124 3.78 -14.71 -5.05
C ASN A 124 5.13 -14.09 -5.44
N LEU A 125 5.86 -13.55 -4.46
CA LEU A 125 7.23 -13.05 -4.63
C LEU A 125 8.30 -14.15 -4.62
N ARG A 126 7.91 -15.42 -4.49
CA ARG A 126 8.80 -16.60 -4.45
C ARG A 126 9.83 -16.53 -3.32
N VAL A 127 9.45 -15.95 -2.19
CA VAL A 127 10.28 -15.94 -0.97
C VAL A 127 10.51 -17.39 -0.50
N PRO A 128 11.71 -17.76 0.00
CA PRO A 128 11.95 -19.11 0.51
C PRO A 128 10.99 -19.49 1.65
N LEU A 129 10.50 -20.74 1.64
CA LEU A 129 9.47 -21.21 2.60
C LEU A 129 9.82 -20.95 4.08
N ALA A 130 11.08 -21.18 4.47
CA ALA A 130 11.52 -20.94 5.85
C ALA A 130 11.43 -19.46 6.26
N GLU A 131 11.68 -18.56 5.30
CA GLU A 131 11.57 -17.13 5.50
C GLU A 131 10.09 -16.69 5.51
N ILE A 132 9.25 -17.27 4.65
CA ILE A 132 7.79 -17.04 4.69
C ILE A 132 7.24 -17.37 6.07
N ALA A 133 7.55 -18.56 6.61
CA ALA A 133 7.08 -18.96 7.94
C ALA A 133 7.48 -17.96 9.03
N THR A 134 8.72 -17.46 8.97
CA THR A 134 9.24 -16.45 9.91
C THR A 134 8.49 -15.12 9.78
N ARG A 135 8.26 -14.65 8.54
CA ARG A 135 7.55 -13.39 8.26
C ARG A 135 6.09 -13.46 8.69
N VAL A 136 5.41 -14.58 8.41
CA VAL A 136 4.02 -14.82 8.79
C VAL A 136 3.85 -14.79 10.31
N GLU A 137 4.69 -15.52 11.04
CA GLU A 137 4.64 -15.53 12.50
C GLU A 137 4.91 -14.13 13.08
N ALA A 138 5.94 -13.44 12.59
CA ALA A 138 6.27 -12.10 13.06
C ALA A 138 5.12 -11.10 12.82
N ALA A 139 4.52 -11.10 11.63
CA ALA A 139 3.42 -10.20 11.28
C ALA A 139 2.16 -10.48 12.10
N LEU A 140 1.76 -11.75 12.23
CA LEU A 140 0.58 -12.14 13.01
C LEU A 140 0.75 -11.86 14.50
N ARG A 141 1.94 -12.09 15.07
CA ARG A 141 2.22 -11.75 16.47
C ARG A 141 2.15 -10.24 16.70
N ARG A 142 2.70 -9.44 15.79
CA ARG A 142 2.68 -7.97 15.91
C ARG A 142 1.27 -7.38 15.92
N LEU A 143 0.31 -8.08 15.32
CA LEU A 143 -1.08 -7.65 15.15
C LEU A 143 -2.05 -8.41 16.09
N ASP A 144 -1.53 -9.19 17.03
CA ASP A 144 -2.30 -10.02 17.99
C ASP A 144 -3.26 -11.01 17.31
N LEU A 145 -2.82 -11.64 16.22
CA LEU A 145 -3.58 -12.63 15.43
C LEU A 145 -2.96 -14.04 15.46
N TRP A 146 -1.81 -14.24 16.11
CA TRP A 146 -1.09 -15.52 16.09
C TRP A 146 -1.90 -16.70 16.64
N GLU A 147 -2.64 -16.50 17.74
CA GLU A 147 -3.48 -17.56 18.31
C GLU A 147 -4.69 -17.89 17.44
N ARG A 148 -5.00 -17.04 16.46
CA ARG A 148 -6.09 -17.19 15.49
C ARG A 148 -5.61 -17.55 14.09
N ARG A 149 -4.32 -17.91 13.93
CA ARG A 149 -3.69 -18.15 12.63
C ARG A 149 -4.35 -19.25 11.77
N ASP A 150 -5.08 -20.16 12.42
CA ASP A 150 -5.79 -21.28 11.80
C ASP A 150 -7.29 -21.03 11.62
N ASP A 151 -7.78 -19.86 12.07
CA ASP A 151 -9.17 -19.45 11.91
C ASP A 151 -9.47 -19.06 10.45
N ASP A 152 -10.74 -19.20 10.08
CA ASP A 152 -11.30 -18.59 8.89
C ASP A 152 -11.30 -17.04 9.04
N PRO A 153 -10.78 -16.26 8.08
CA PRO A 153 -10.82 -14.80 8.14
C PRO A 153 -12.22 -14.20 8.35
N ASP A 154 -13.29 -14.88 7.90
CA ASP A 154 -14.66 -14.39 8.02
C ASP A 154 -15.15 -14.32 9.46
N ILE A 155 -14.56 -15.11 10.37
CA ILE A 155 -14.90 -15.08 11.81
C ILE A 155 -14.13 -14.00 12.58
N LEU A 156 -13.24 -13.25 11.92
CA LEU A 156 -12.66 -12.05 12.50
C LEU A 156 -13.70 -10.93 12.51
N SER A 157 -13.67 -10.04 13.52
CA SER A 157 -14.43 -8.79 13.44
C SER A 157 -13.88 -7.88 12.33
N GLY A 158 -14.58 -6.82 11.94
CA GLY A 158 -14.07 -5.84 10.95
C GLY A 158 -12.68 -5.30 11.32
N GLY A 159 -12.47 -4.91 12.57
CA GLY A 159 -11.14 -4.52 13.06
C GLY A 159 -10.11 -5.66 13.11
N GLY A 160 -10.56 -6.92 13.22
CA GLY A 160 -9.70 -8.10 13.07
C GLY A 160 -9.25 -8.29 11.61
N ARG A 161 -10.16 -8.12 10.65
CA ARG A 161 -9.87 -8.18 9.21
C ARG A 161 -8.97 -7.03 8.75
N GLN A 162 -9.17 -5.82 9.29
CA GLN A 162 -8.24 -4.69 9.08
C GLN A 162 -6.82 -5.04 9.57
N ARG A 163 -6.70 -5.65 10.76
CA ARG A 163 -5.42 -6.10 11.29
C ARG A 163 -4.80 -7.20 10.42
N LEU A 164 -5.60 -8.10 9.88
CA LEU A 164 -5.14 -9.13 8.96
C LEU A 164 -4.58 -8.53 7.66
N ALA A 165 -5.28 -7.58 7.04
CA ALA A 165 -4.80 -6.88 5.85
C ALA A 165 -3.45 -6.16 6.10
N ILE A 166 -3.32 -5.51 7.27
CA ILE A 166 -2.04 -4.88 7.68
C ILE A 166 -0.96 -5.94 7.92
N ALA A 167 -1.27 -7.08 8.54
CA ALA A 167 -0.32 -8.17 8.73
C ALA A 167 0.19 -8.72 7.38
N ALA A 168 -0.69 -8.91 6.40
CA ALA A 168 -0.33 -9.34 5.06
C ALA A 168 0.61 -8.32 4.36
N ALA A 169 0.31 -7.02 4.48
CA ALA A 169 1.17 -5.97 3.96
C ALA A 169 2.55 -5.94 4.65
N LEU A 170 2.61 -6.16 5.96
CA LEU A 170 3.87 -6.24 6.71
C LEU A 170 4.73 -7.44 6.29
N ALA A 171 4.11 -8.59 6.00
CA ALA A 171 4.82 -9.80 5.62
C ALA A 171 5.51 -9.69 4.25
N LEU A 172 5.02 -8.81 3.36
CA LEU A 172 5.71 -8.50 2.10
C LEU A 172 7.12 -7.93 2.36
N GLY A 173 7.34 -7.25 3.48
CA GLY A 173 8.66 -6.71 3.85
C GLY A 173 9.13 -5.57 2.94
N THR A 174 8.19 -4.81 2.36
CA THR A 174 8.49 -3.70 1.46
C THR A 174 9.03 -2.47 2.20
N PRO A 175 9.88 -1.64 1.56
CA PRO A 175 10.36 -0.37 2.12
C PRO A 175 9.26 0.63 2.50
N ALA A 176 8.10 0.56 1.84
CA ALA A 176 6.96 1.45 2.08
C ALA A 176 5.64 0.66 2.15
N ILE A 177 4.67 1.22 2.89
CA ILE A 177 3.29 0.74 2.94
C ILE A 177 2.38 1.95 2.71
N VAL A 178 1.50 1.85 1.72
CA VAL A 178 0.40 2.80 1.49
C VAL A 178 -0.85 2.24 2.15
N LEU A 179 -1.56 3.08 2.88
CA LEU A 179 -2.82 2.73 3.53
C LEU A 179 -3.91 3.64 2.95
N ASP A 180 -4.87 3.08 2.23
CA ASP A 180 -6.01 3.84 1.71
C ASP A 180 -7.15 3.81 2.73
N GLU A 181 -7.39 4.93 3.40
CA GLU A 181 -8.43 5.10 4.44
C GLU A 181 -8.58 3.91 5.43
N PRO A 182 -7.50 3.41 6.06
CA PRO A 182 -7.50 2.17 6.86
C PRO A 182 -8.30 2.25 8.17
N THR A 183 -8.86 3.42 8.48
CA THR A 183 -9.68 3.66 9.69
C THR A 183 -11.14 3.94 9.37
N ALA A 184 -11.57 3.87 8.09
CA ALA A 184 -12.93 4.24 7.69
C ALA A 184 -14.02 3.32 8.28
N ASN A 185 -13.66 2.07 8.61
CA ASN A 185 -14.58 1.01 9.04
C ASN A 185 -14.32 0.50 10.47
N LEU A 186 -13.67 1.31 11.32
CA LEU A 186 -13.35 0.97 12.73
C LEU A 186 -14.42 1.43 13.73
#